data_AF-A0A520D5T5-F1
#
_entry.id   AF-A0A520D5T5-F1
#
_cell.length_a   1.000
_cell.length_b   1.000
_cell.length_c   1.000
_cell.angle_alpha   90.00
_cell.angle_beta   90.00
_cell.angle_gamma   90.00
#
_symmetry.space_group_name_H-M   'P 1'
#
loop_
_entity.id
_entity.type
_entity.pdbx_description
1 polymer ?
#
loop_
_entity_poly.entity_id
_entity_poly.type
_entity_poly.pdbx_seq_one_letter_code
_entity_poly.pdbx_strand_id
1 'polypeptide(L)'
;MYIVENIEPITPKRIIEIVESYYLGKKAADICNEVNIDRNTLDKWLEDYGHLANEFLKLRSENDRLKEMYDSLTETNITLYQEIEDFNTKRVFK
;
A
#
# COMPACT_ATOMS: atom_id res chain seq x y z
N MET A 1 5.78 -34.74 -16.72
CA MET A 1 5.53 -34.11 -15.41
C MET A 1 5.16 -32.67 -15.70
N TYR A 2 3.86 -32.36 -15.77
CA TYR A 2 3.41 -31.00 -16.07
C TYR A 2 3.50 -30.19 -14.79
N ILE A 3 4.30 -29.11 -14.83
CA ILE A 3 4.36 -28.12 -13.76
C ILE A 3 2.97 -27.48 -13.71
N VAL A 4 2.25 -27.71 -12.62
CA VAL A 4 1.02 -26.98 -12.32
C VAL A 4 1.47 -25.57 -11.97
N GLU A 5 1.40 -24.65 -12.93
CA GLU A 5 1.55 -23.23 -12.64
C GLU A 5 0.52 -22.89 -11.56
N ASN A 6 0.99 -22.47 -10.38
CA ASN A 6 0.15 -21.95 -9.31
C ASN A 6 -0.45 -20.61 -9.78
N ILE A 7 -1.48 -20.68 -10.60
CA ILE A 7 -2.29 -19.52 -10.96
C ILE A 7 -3.17 -19.25 -9.74
N GLU A 8 -2.84 -18.20 -8.98
CA GLU A 8 -3.70 -17.71 -7.90
C GLU A 8 -5.14 -17.57 -8.42
N PRO A 9 -6.15 -18.02 -7.66
CA PRO A 9 -7.53 -17.87 -8.07
C PRO A 9 -7.86 -16.39 -8.30
N ILE A 10 -8.48 -16.08 -9.43
CA ILE A 10 -8.95 -14.73 -9.74
C ILE A 10 -10.07 -14.38 -8.75
N THR A 11 -9.72 -13.55 -7.77
CA THR A 11 -10.63 -13.01 -6.75
C THR A 11 -10.88 -11.52 -6.99
N PRO A 12 -11.95 -10.92 -6.43
CA PRO A 12 -12.18 -9.47 -6.54
C PRO A 12 -10.99 -8.64 -6.03
N LYS A 13 -10.35 -9.07 -4.93
CA LYS A 13 -9.12 -8.46 -4.43
C LYS A 13 -8.02 -8.48 -5.49
N ARG A 14 -7.80 -9.64 -6.11
CA ARG A 14 -6.76 -9.80 -7.14
C ARG A 14 -7.04 -8.95 -8.38
N ILE A 15 -8.30 -8.84 -8.80
CA ILE A 15 -8.72 -7.96 -9.90
C ILE A 15 -8.37 -6.50 -9.58
N ILE A 16 -8.69 -6.04 -8.36
CA ILE A 16 -8.36 -4.69 -7.92
C ILE A 16 -6.85 -4.45 -7.96
N GLU A 17 -6.02 -5.37 -7.45
CA GLU A 17 -4.55 -5.26 -7.51
C GLU A 17 -4.02 -5.18 -8.95
N ILE A 18 -4.62 -5.92 -9.87
CA ILE A 18 -4.28 -5.88 -11.30
C ILE A 18 -4.63 -4.51 -11.88
N VAL A 19 -5.82 -3.98 -11.59
CA VAL A 19 -6.26 -2.65 -12.03
C VAL A 19 -5.38 -1.55 -11.43
N GLU A 20 -5.01 -1.65 -10.15
CA GLU A 20 -4.04 -0.75 -9.50
C GLU A 20 -2.72 -0.74 -10.26
N SER A 21 -2.19 -1.92 -10.63
CA SER A 21 -0.92 -2.02 -11.35
C SER A 21 -0.94 -1.30 -12.70
N TYR A 22 -2.09 -1.32 -13.39
CA TYR A 22 -2.27 -0.56 -14.63
C TYR A 22 -2.23 0.97 -14.37
N TYR A 23 -2.92 1.45 -13.34
CA TYR A 23 -2.88 2.88 -12.97
C TYR A 23 -1.52 3.35 -12.46
N LEU A 24 -0.70 2.45 -11.91
CA LEU A 24 0.69 2.70 -11.56
C LEU A 24 1.64 2.67 -12.78
N GLY A 25 1.11 2.50 -14.00
CA GLY A 25 1.86 2.64 -15.25
C GLY A 25 2.30 1.33 -15.87
N LYS A 26 1.90 0.17 -15.34
CA LYS A 26 2.20 -1.11 -15.96
C LYS A 26 1.45 -1.25 -17.29
N LYS A 27 2.15 -1.69 -18.34
CA LYS A 27 1.53 -1.82 -19.66
C LYS A 27 0.50 -2.93 -19.65
N ALA A 28 -0.60 -2.68 -20.34
CA ALA A 28 -1.67 -3.63 -20.54
C ALA A 28 -1.23 -4.99 -21.10
N ALA A 29 -0.35 -4.98 -22.10
CA ALA A 29 0.15 -6.22 -22.72
C ALA A 29 0.89 -7.08 -21.69
N ASP A 30 1.69 -6.46 -20.83
CA ASP A 30 2.43 -7.15 -19.79
C ASP A 30 1.48 -7.73 -18.74
N ILE A 31 0.45 -6.97 -18.35
CA ILE A 31 -0.61 -7.46 -17.45
C ILE A 31 -1.33 -8.67 -18.06
N CYS A 32 -1.87 -8.54 -19.28
CA CYS A 32 -2.58 -9.60 -19.97
C CYS A 32 -1.76 -10.90 -20.05
N ASN A 33 -0.46 -10.78 -20.35
CA ASN A 33 0.44 -11.92 -20.41
C ASN A 33 0.67 -12.57 -19.04
N GLU A 34 0.89 -11.78 -17.98
CA GLU A 34 1.20 -12.30 -16.65
C GLU A 34 0.02 -13.01 -15.98
N VAL A 35 -1.20 -12.48 -16.15
CA VAL A 35 -2.41 -13.09 -15.60
C VAL A 35 -3.16 -13.96 -16.60
N ASN A 36 -2.60 -14.16 -17.79
CA ASN A 36 -3.15 -15.02 -18.85
C ASN A 36 -4.62 -14.68 -19.18
N ILE A 37 -4.89 -13.39 -19.39
CA ILE A 37 -6.21 -12.87 -19.79
C ILE A 37 -6.11 -12.11 -21.10
N ASP A 38 -7.21 -12.04 -21.84
CA ASP A 38 -7.29 -11.18 -23.01
C ASP A 38 -7.47 -9.70 -22.65
N ARG A 39 -7.28 -8.85 -23.66
CA ARG A 39 -7.39 -7.39 -23.50
C ARG A 39 -8.81 -6.96 -23.13
N ASN A 40 -9.84 -7.63 -23.65
CA ASN A 40 -11.24 -7.26 -23.39
C ASN A 40 -11.61 -7.51 -21.91
N THR A 41 -11.09 -8.58 -21.32
CA THR A 41 -11.25 -8.92 -19.91
C THR A 41 -10.63 -7.85 -19.03
N LEU A 42 -9.40 -7.41 -19.36
CA LEU A 42 -8.75 -6.31 -18.66
C LEU A 42 -9.54 -5.00 -18.80
N ASP A 43 -10.00 -4.66 -20.01
CA ASP A 43 -10.79 -3.44 -20.24
C ASP A 43 -12.08 -3.43 -19.41
N LYS A 44 -12.77 -4.58 -19.29
CA LYS A 44 -13.93 -4.72 -18.42
C LYS A 44 -13.60 -4.55 -16.94
N TRP A 45 -12.48 -5.09 -16.48
CA TRP A 45 -12.06 -4.88 -15.09
C TRP A 45 -11.69 -3.44 -14.79
N LEU A 46 -11.08 -2.73 -15.74
CA LEU A 46 -10.80 -1.29 -15.62
C LEU A 46 -12.11 -0.49 -15.47
N GLU A 47 -13.17 -0.87 -16.20
CA GLU A 47 -14.49 -0.25 -16.09
C GLU A 47 -15.17 -0.57 -14.74
N ASP A 48 -15.27 -1.86 -14.41
CA ASP A 48 -16.03 -2.34 -13.25
C ASP A 48 -15.35 -1.99 -11.91
N TYR A 49 -14.01 -2.06 -11.84
CA TYR A 49 -13.23 -1.95 -10.59
C TYR A 49 -12.32 -0.72 -10.54
N GLY A 50 -12.24 0.08 -11.60
CA GLY A 50 -11.36 1.24 -11.67
C GLY A 50 -11.58 2.27 -10.56
N HIS A 51 -12.84 2.51 -10.19
CA HIS A 51 -13.17 3.42 -9.09
C HIS A 51 -12.64 2.89 -7.74
N LEU A 52 -12.86 1.60 -7.44
CA LEU A 52 -12.38 0.97 -6.21
C LEU A 52 -10.86 0.99 -6.14
N ALA A 53 -10.17 0.61 -7.22
CA ALA A 53 -8.71 0.63 -7.26
C ALA A 53 -8.14 2.03 -6.98
N ASN A 54 -8.76 3.08 -7.54
CA ASN A 54 -8.37 4.46 -7.25
C ASN A 54 -8.62 4.85 -5.79
N GLU A 55 -9.73 4.43 -5.19
CA GLU A 55 -10.01 4.66 -3.77
C GLU A 55 -8.99 3.95 -2.88
N PHE A 56 -8.66 2.69 -3.18
CA PHE A 56 -7.64 1.94 -2.45
C PHE A 56 -6.25 2.57 -2.55
N LEU A 57 -5.85 3.07 -3.73
CA LEU A 57 -4.60 3.80 -3.90
C LEU A 57 -4.55 5.07 -3.03
N LYS A 58 -5.65 5.84 -2.99
CA LYS A 58 -5.76 7.04 -2.13
C LYS A 58 -5.69 6.66 -0.65
N LEU A 59 -6.44 5.64 -0.23
CA LEU A 59 -6.44 5.17 1.15
C LEU A 59 -5.07 4.67 1.58
N ARG A 60 -4.33 3.99 0.69
CA ARG A 60 -2.97 3.53 0.96
C ARG A 60 -2.02 4.70 1.14
N SER A 61 -2.08 5.69 0.25
CA SER A 61 -1.29 6.92 0.38
C SER A 61 -1.57 7.68 1.67
N GLU A 62 -2.84 7.80 2.08
CA GLU A 62 -3.18 8.46 3.33
C GLU A 62 -2.74 7.65 4.55
N ASN A 63 -2.86 6.32 4.51
CA ASN A 63 -2.38 5.44 5.56
C ASN A 63 -0.86 5.58 5.75
N ASP A 64 -0.10 5.61 4.65
CA ASP A 64 1.36 5.78 4.73
C ASP A 64 1.72 7.17 5.29
N ARG A 65 1.01 8.23 4.89
CA ARG A 65 1.14 9.57 5.50
C ARG A 65 0.85 9.56 7.01
N LEU A 66 -0.18 8.83 7.43
CA LEU A 66 -0.55 8.72 8.85
C LEU A 66 0.50 7.97 9.66
N LYS A 67 1.11 6.92 9.10
CA LYS A 67 2.21 6.20 9.75
C LYS A 67 3.43 7.10 9.94
N GLU A 68 3.84 7.84 8.91
CA GLU A 68 4.95 8.79 9.00
C GLU A 68 4.70 9.84 10.10
N MET A 69 3.48 10.37 10.16
CA MET A 69 3.09 11.32 11.20
C MET A 69 3.13 10.68 12.58
N TYR A 70 2.64 9.45 12.73
CA TYR A 70 2.67 8.71 13.99
C TYR A 70 4.10 8.45 14.48
N ASP A 71 5.01 8.06 13.58
CA ASP A 71 6.41 7.81 13.89
C ASP A 71 7.09 9.10 14.36
N SER A 72 6.87 10.22 13.65
CA SER A 72 7.41 11.54 14.04
C SER A 72 6.88 12.03 15.39
N LEU A 73 5.58 11.85 15.66
CA LEU A 73 4.97 12.17 16.95
C LEU A 73 5.57 11.31 18.08
N THR A 74 5.78 10.03 17.81
CA THR A 74 6.37 9.08 18.77
C THR A 74 7.80 9.47 19.12
N GLU A 75 8.63 9.79 18.11
CA GLU A 75 10.01 10.25 18.29
C GLU A 75 10.07 11.55 19.12
N THR A 76 9.22 12.52 18.78
CA THR A 76 9.11 13.79 19.52
C THR A 76 8.73 13.52 20.98
N ASN A 77 7.76 12.64 21.22
CA ASN A 77 7.30 12.31 22.56
C ASN A 77 8.41 11.66 23.40
N ILE A 78 9.14 10.70 22.82
CA ILE A 78 10.30 10.07 23.48
C ILE A 78 11.36 11.12 23.85
N THR A 79 11.66 12.04 22.93
CA THR A 79 12.65 13.10 23.16
C THR A 79 12.22 14.02 24.31
N LEU A 80 10.96 14.43 24.35
CA LEU A 80 10.42 15.25 25.43
C LEU A 80 10.47 14.55 26.80
N TYR A 81 10.17 13.25 26.85
CA TYR A 81 10.33 12.48 28.09
C TYR A 81 11.77 12.47 28.58
N GLN A 82 12.73 12.25 27.67
CA GLN A 82 14.16 12.28 28.01
C GLN A 82 14.59 13.65 28.54
N GLU A 83 14.16 14.75 27.90
CA GLU A 83 14.46 16.11 28.36
C GLU A 83 13.89 16.40 29.76
N ILE A 84 12.68 15.92 30.04
CA ILE A 84 12.05 16.05 31.36
C ILE A 84 12.82 15.26 32.42
N GLU A 85 13.21 14.02 32.12
CA GLU A 85 14.02 13.19 33.02
C GLU A 85 15.38 13.83 33.31
N ASP A 86 16.06 14.34 32.28
CA ASP A 86 17.32 15.07 32.40
C ASP A 86 17.19 16.31 33.27
N PHE A 87 16.13 17.10 33.06
CA PHE A 87 15.85 18.29 33.84
C PHE A 87 15.60 17.98 35.32
N ASN A 88 14.78 16.95 35.59
CA ASN A 88 14.50 16.50 36.94
C ASN A 88 15.76 15.99 37.64
N THR A 89 16.58 15.20 36.95
CA THR A 89 17.86 14.69 37.46
C THR A 89 18.79 15.86 37.82
N LYS A 90 18.97 16.82 36.91
CA LYS A 90 19.80 18.02 37.15
C LYS A 90 19.30 18.88 38.30
N ARG A 91 17.99 18.93 38.56
CA ARG A 91 17.41 19.64 39.73
C ARG A 91 17.68 18.93 41.06
N VAL A 92 17.73 17.60 41.08
CA VAL A 92 17.97 16.82 42.31
C VAL A 92 19.42 16.92 42.77
N PHE A 93 20.37 17.11 41.85
CA PHE A 93 21.81 17.23 42.15
C PHE A 93 22.31 18.69 42.30
N LYS A 94 21.40 19.68 42.35
CA LYS A 94 21.72 21.10 42.53
C LYS A 94 21.19 21.61 43.86
#